data_AF-A0A5P2UW31-F1
#
_entry.id   AF-A0A5P2UW31-F1
#
_cell.length_a   1.000
_cell.length_b   1.000
_cell.length_c   1.000
_cell.angle_alpha   90.00
_cell.angle_beta   90.00
_cell.angle_gamma   90.00
#
_symmetry.space_group_name_H-M   'P 1'
#
loop_
_entity.id
_entity.type
_entity.pdbx_description
1 polymer ?
#
loop_
_entity_poly.entity_id
_entity_poly.type
_entity_poly.pdbx_seq_one_letter_code
_entity_poly.pdbx_strand_id
1 'polypeptide(L)'
;MRGFTVGGREYAALIVLGSDDFDAMEVVEMIDGSRGGLLLEFRMDEESARLTHLGAEVGIPLLRASLEIFREEFLEPRRAAGLALPAW
;
A
#
# COMPACT_ATOMS: atom_id res chain seq x y z
N MET A 1 -6.43 4.17 7.11
CA MET A 1 -7.05 3.73 5.84
C MET A 1 -7.27 4.97 4.99
N ARG A 2 -6.90 4.93 3.71
CA ARG A 2 -7.11 6.01 2.74
C ARG A 2 -7.87 5.48 1.53
N GLY A 3 -9.02 6.06 1.22
CA GLY A 3 -9.80 5.75 0.02
C GLY A 3 -9.30 6.54 -1.19
N PHE A 4 -9.39 5.96 -2.38
CA PHE A 4 -9.02 6.62 -3.63
C PHE A 4 -9.74 6.01 -4.84
N THR A 5 -9.78 6.75 -5.95
CA THR A 5 -10.47 6.32 -7.18
C THR A 5 -9.49 6.24 -8.35
N VAL A 6 -9.55 5.15 -9.13
CA VAL A 6 -8.78 4.98 -10.36
C VAL A 6 -9.69 4.44 -11.45
N GLY A 7 -9.79 5.14 -12.59
CA GLY A 7 -10.58 4.68 -13.73
C GLY A 7 -12.07 4.45 -13.41
N GLY A 8 -12.65 5.24 -12.49
CA GLY A 8 -14.04 5.11 -12.07
C GLY A 8 -14.31 3.99 -11.06
N ARG A 9 -13.28 3.26 -10.62
CA ARG A 9 -13.37 2.24 -9.57
C ARG A 9 -12.81 2.79 -8.26
N GLU A 10 -13.40 2.36 -7.16
CA GLU A 10 -13.02 2.76 -5.81
C GLU A 10 -12.09 1.73 -5.17
N TYR A 11 -11.07 2.21 -4.46
CA TYR A 11 -10.06 1.41 -3.80
C TYR A 11 -9.79 1.96 -2.40
N ALA A 12 -9.28 1.11 -1.53
CA ALA A 12 -8.79 1.52 -0.22
C ALA A 12 -7.37 1.01 0.01
N ALA A 13 -6.50 1.91 0.45
CA ALA A 13 -5.19 1.61 1.02
C ALA A 13 -5.35 1.40 2.53
N LEU A 14 -5.07 0.18 2.98
CA LEU A 14 -5.13 -0.26 4.36
C LEU A 14 -3.70 -0.31 4.89
N ILE A 15 -3.40 0.61 5.81
CA ILE A 15 -2.13 0.61 6.54
C ILE A 15 -2.28 -0.42 7.65
N VAL A 16 -1.50 -1.49 7.56
CA VAL A 16 -1.42 -2.56 8.55
C VAL A 16 -0.11 -2.35 9.31
N LEU A 17 -0.24 -1.71 10.47
CA LEU A 17 0.85 -1.52 11.43
C LEU A 17 0.77 -2.70 12.41
N GLY A 18 1.61 -3.73 12.20
CA GLY A 18 1.45 -5.03 12.86
C GLY A 18 2.76 -5.63 13.35
N SER A 19 2.97 -5.54 14.66
CA SER A 19 3.86 -6.33 15.54
C SER A 19 5.22 -6.79 14.97
N ASP A 20 6.24 -6.14 15.52
CA ASP A 20 7.66 -6.50 15.68
C ASP A 20 8.56 -6.64 14.45
N ASP A 21 8.08 -7.06 13.27
CA ASP A 21 9.00 -7.39 12.16
C ASP A 21 8.79 -6.64 10.83
N PHE A 22 7.58 -6.16 10.51
CA PHE A 22 7.35 -5.44 9.25
C PHE A 22 6.14 -4.50 9.27
N ASP A 23 6.22 -3.52 8.39
CA ASP A 23 5.18 -2.55 8.07
C ASP A 23 4.53 -2.95 6.73
N ALA A 24 3.20 -2.89 6.62
CA ALA A 24 2.52 -3.26 5.38
C ALA A 24 1.38 -2.32 4.97
N MET A 25 1.22 -2.13 3.66
CA MET A 25 0.08 -1.48 3.04
C MET A 25 -0.62 -2.44 2.08
N GLU A 26 -1.90 -2.70 2.32
CA GLU A 26 -2.74 -3.49 1.44
C GLU A 26 -3.63 -2.57 0.58
N VAL A 27 -3.78 -2.89 -0.70
CA VAL A 27 -4.71 -2.20 -1.60
C VAL A 27 -5.83 -3.15 -1.98
N VAL A 28 -7.05 -2.79 -1.61
CA VAL A 28 -8.26 -3.55 -1.92
C VAL A 28 -9.17 -2.77 -2.85
N GLU A 29 -9.87 -3.45 -3.75
CA GLU A 29 -11.01 -2.85 -4.47
C GLU A 29 -12.20 -2.72 -3.53
N MET A 30 -12.93 -1.62 -3.61
CA MET A 30 -14.17 -1.41 -2.88
C MET A 30 -15.34 -1.76 -3.79
N ILE A 31 -16.22 -2.65 -3.33
CA ILE A 31 -17.38 -3.14 -4.08
C ILE A 31 -18.61 -2.91 -3.20
N ASP A 32 -19.55 -2.09 -3.67
CA ASP A 32 -20.78 -1.74 -2.94
C ASP A 32 -20.51 -1.28 -1.49
N GLY A 33 -19.49 -0.45 -1.32
CA GLY A 33 -19.06 0.08 0.00
C GLY A 33 -18.37 -0.95 0.91
N SER A 34 -18.17 -2.19 0.43
CA SER A 34 -17.49 -3.26 1.16
C SER A 34 -16.11 -3.52 0.59
N ARG A 35 -15.21 -4.09 1.41
CA ARG A 35 -13.88 -4.53 0.94
C ARG A 35 -14.05 -5.74 0.03
N GLY A 36 -13.61 -5.60 -1.21
CA GLY A 36 -13.47 -6.68 -2.17
C GLY A 36 -12.14 -7.44 -2.00
N GLY A 37 -11.56 -7.86 -3.12
CA GLY A 37 -10.31 -8.62 -3.14
C GLY A 37 -9.07 -7.76 -2.87
N LEU A 38 -8.08 -8.36 -2.22
CA LEU A 38 -6.73 -7.81 -2.11
C LEU A 38 -6.02 -7.86 -3.46
N LEU A 39 -5.56 -6.70 -3.93
CA LEU A 39 -4.93 -6.55 -5.24
C LEU A 39 -3.41 -6.37 -5.14
N LEU A 40 -2.97 -5.50 -4.24
CA LEU A 40 -1.56 -5.21 -3.99
C LEU A 40 -1.25 -5.29 -2.50
N GLU A 41 -0.05 -5.73 -2.20
CA GLU A 41 0.53 -5.67 -0.87
C GLU A 41 1.93 -5.08 -0.96
N PHE A 42 2.14 -3.97 -0.25
CA PHE A 42 3.45 -3.39 -0.05
C PHE A 42 3.93 -3.80 1.33
N ARG A 43 5.07 -4.47 1.41
CA ARG A 43 5.73 -4.81 2.67
C ARG A 43 7.06 -4.11 2.76
N MET A 44 7.38 -3.60 3.94
CA MET A 44 8.63 -2.92 4.21
C MET A 44 9.16 -3.31 5.58
N ASP A 45 10.43 -3.67 5.62
CA ASP A 45 11.21 -3.89 6.84
C ASP A 45 12.52 -3.08 6.74
N GLU A 46 13.44 -3.26 7.68
CA GLU A 46 14.73 -2.55 7.68
C GLU A 46 15.70 -3.03 6.59
N GLU A 47 15.42 -4.14 5.92
CA GLU A 47 16.30 -4.75 4.93
C GLU A 47 15.76 -4.63 3.50
N SER A 48 14.44 -4.61 3.32
CA SER A 48 13.79 -4.65 2.01
C SER A 48 12.45 -3.91 1.95
N ALA A 49 12.08 -3.49 0.74
CA ALA A 49 10.74 -3.04 0.38
C ALA A 49 10.24 -3.87 -0.80
N ARG A 50 9.08 -4.50 -0.67
CA ARG A 50 8.53 -5.47 -1.64
C ARG A 50 7.10 -5.10 -2.01
N LEU A 51 6.80 -5.18 -3.31
CA LEU A 51 5.46 -5.10 -3.84
C LEU A 51 5.02 -6.47 -4.36
N THR A 52 3.98 -7.02 -3.76
CA THR A 52 3.33 -8.26 -4.18
C THR A 52 2.04 -7.94 -4.92
N HIS A 53 1.85 -8.54 -6.08
CA HIS A 53 0.61 -8.50 -6.85
C HIS A 53 -0.17 -9.81 -6.62
N LEU A 54 -1.40 -9.71 -6.12
CA LEU A 54 -2.18 -10.86 -5.63
C LEU A 54 -3.49 -11.08 -6.39
N GLY A 55 -3.99 -10.06 -7.09
CA GLY A 55 -5.26 -10.08 -7.83
C GLY A 55 -5.11 -10.17 -9.35
N ALA A 56 -6.23 -10.14 -10.07
CA ALA A 56 -6.23 -10.06 -11.53
C ALA A 56 -6.03 -8.61 -12.02
N GLU A 57 -5.22 -8.44 -13.07
CA GLU A 57 -4.89 -7.18 -13.79
C GLU A 57 -4.86 -5.89 -12.95
N VAL A 58 -3.80 -5.71 -12.16
CA VAL A 58 -3.45 -4.36 -11.69
C VAL A 58 -2.81 -3.58 -12.85
N GLY A 59 -3.58 -2.65 -13.42
CA GLY A 59 -3.10 -1.72 -14.43
C GLY A 59 -2.11 -0.68 -13.89
N ILE A 60 -1.29 -0.11 -14.78
CA ILE A 60 -0.32 0.96 -14.45
C ILE A 60 -0.94 2.13 -13.66
N PRO A 61 -2.16 2.62 -13.96
CA PRO A 61 -2.76 3.70 -13.19
C PRO A 61 -2.96 3.36 -11.71
N LEU A 62 -3.39 2.14 -11.41
CA LEU A 62 -3.59 1.67 -10.05
C LEU A 62 -2.24 1.51 -9.32
N LEU A 63 -1.23 0.96 -10.01
CA LEU A 63 0.14 0.88 -9.46
C LEU A 63 0.69 2.25 -9.09
N ARG A 64 0.56 3.25 -9.98
CA ARG A 64 1.05 4.61 -9.73
C ARG A 64 0.34 5.26 -8.54
N ALA A 65 -1.00 5.20 -8.50
CA ALA A 65 -1.76 5.75 -7.39
C ALA A 65 -1.39 5.08 -6.06
N SER A 66 -1.22 3.76 -6.06
CA SER A 66 -0.84 3.00 -4.87
C SER A 66 0.58 3.35 -4.40
N LEU A 67 1.54 3.53 -5.31
CA LEU A 67 2.90 3.94 -4.98
C LEU A 67 2.96 5.34 -4.37
N GLU A 68 2.17 6.29 -4.88
CA GLU A 68 2.09 7.63 -4.28
C GLU A 68 1.52 7.58 -2.86
N ILE A 69 0.46 6.79 -2.65
CA ILE A 69 -0.10 6.61 -1.31
C ILE A 69 0.92 5.92 -0.38
N PHE A 70 1.63 4.91 -0.86
CA PHE A 70 2.70 4.27 -0.08
C PHE A 70 3.80 5.27 0.29
N ARG A 71 4.21 6.15 -0.64
CA ARG A 71 5.20 7.20 -0.35
C ARG A 71 4.70 8.13 0.75
N GLU A 72 3.50 8.68 0.60
CA GLU A 72 2.93 9.69 1.49
C GLU A 72 2.57 9.14 2.87
N GLU A 73 2.05 7.92 2.93
CA GLU A 73 1.51 7.35 4.17
C GLU A 73 2.53 6.47 4.92
N PHE A 74 3.53 5.90 4.23
CA PHE A 74 4.53 5.02 4.83
C PHE A 74 5.94 5.61 4.81
N LEU A 75 6.49 5.93 3.63
CA LEU A 75 7.91 6.30 3.52
C LEU A 75 8.22 7.67 4.14
N GLU A 76 7.39 8.68 3.86
CA GLU A 76 7.63 10.04 4.33
C GLU A 76 7.48 10.20 5.85
N PRO A 77 6.43 9.65 6.49
CA PRO A 77 6.31 9.70 7.95
C PRO A 77 7.46 8.96 8.63
N ARG A 78 7.85 7.79 8.12
CA ARG A 78 8.96 6.99 8.67
C ARG A 78 10.29 7.75 8.58
N ARG A 79 10.55 8.39 7.43
CA ARG A 79 11.71 9.28 7.23
C ARG A 79 11.69 10.47 8.19
N ALA A 80 10.55 11.15 8.32
CA ALA A 80 10.42 12.31 9.20
C ALA A 80 10.61 11.96 10.68
N ALA A 81 10.22 10.74 11.08
CA ALA A 81 10.42 10.21 12.42
C ALA A 81 11.85 9.67 12.67
N GLY A 82 12.74 9.67 11.67
CA GLY A 82 14.09 9.14 11.79
C GLY A 82 14.15 7.62 12.00
N LEU A 83 13.10 6.90 11.61
CA LEU A 83 13.03 5.43 11.70
C LEU A 83 13.85 4.79 10.57
N ALA A 84 14.36 3.60 10.82
CA ALA A 84 15.17 2.85 9.85
C ALA A 84 14.40 2.62 8.55
N LEU A 85 15.00 2.95 7.42
CA LEU A 85 14.50 2.65 6.09
C LEU A 85 15.38 1.55 5.48
N PRO A 86 14.82 0.68 4.62
CA PRO A 86 15.64 -0.34 4.00
C PRO A 86 16.76 0.28 3.14
N ALA A 87 17.90 -0.40 3.08
CA ALA A 87 19.16 0.14 2.56
C ALA A 87 19.23 0.21 1.01
N TRP A 88 18.08 0.20 0.33
CA TRP A 88 17.94 0.17 -1.13
C TRP A 88 18.58 1.36 -1.85
#